data_AF-E0NQA5-F1
#
_entry.id   AF-E0NQA5-F1
#
_cell.length_a   1.000
_cell.length_b   1.000
_cell.length_c   1.000
_cell.angle_alpha   90.00
_cell.angle_beta   90.00
_cell.angle_gamma   90.00
#
_symmetry.space_group_name_H-M   'P 1'
#
loop_
_entity.id
_entity.type
_entity.pdbx_description
1 polymer ?
#
loop_
_entity_poly.entity_id
_entity_poly.type
_entity_poly.pdbx_seq_one_letter_code
_entity_poly.pdbx_strand_id
1 'polypeptide(L)'
;MNIRLIKSSLFAVCLLAISLGASAQSDTLRLSVQLTFRKAVVTGLCLMVTSDKHETVGSVINEFGLKAFDFVYNKQRNKLKLENVTPALDKWYIRRVLRHDMQYIVPILIEAGECEYNNMKRGIEYVFKPLKQYDNETGE
;
A
#
# COMPACT_ATOMS: atom_id res chain seq x y z
N MET A 1 20.30 -0.71 52.65
CA MET A 1 19.73 -0.40 51.32
C MET A 1 19.88 -1.63 50.43
N ASN A 2 18.79 -2.35 50.15
CA ASN A 2 18.84 -3.72 49.62
C ASN A 2 19.05 -3.75 48.10
N ILE A 3 20.26 -4.11 47.68
CA ILE A 3 20.71 -4.16 46.26
C ILE A 3 19.83 -5.10 45.40
N ARG A 4 19.16 -6.09 46.00
CA ARG A 4 18.21 -6.99 45.32
C ARG A 4 16.93 -6.28 44.86
N LEU A 5 16.43 -5.32 45.63
CA LEU A 5 15.22 -4.56 45.30
C LEU A 5 15.47 -3.57 44.15
N ILE A 6 16.67 -2.99 44.07
CA ILE A 6 17.05 -2.05 43.00
C ILE A 6 17.15 -2.78 41.65
N LYS A 7 17.76 -3.98 41.62
CA LYS A 7 17.86 -4.78 40.38
C LYS A 7 16.50 -5.27 39.88
N SER A 8 15.61 -5.68 40.79
CA SER A 8 14.24 -6.09 40.45
C SER A 8 13.41 -4.92 39.92
N SER A 9 13.57 -3.73 40.49
CA SER A 9 12.91 -2.52 40.03
C SER A 9 13.43 -2.06 38.66
N LEU A 10 14.74 -2.12 38.41
CA LEU A 10 15.33 -1.75 37.12
C LEU A 10 14.86 -2.70 35.99
N PHE A 11 14.76 -4.00 36.28
CA PHE A 11 14.31 -5.00 35.31
C PHE A 11 12.84 -4.82 34.91
N ALA A 12 11.98 -4.45 35.87
CA ALA A 12 10.57 -4.15 35.61
C ALA A 12 10.39 -2.86 34.78
N VAL A 13 11.23 -1.84 35.02
CA VAL A 13 11.20 -0.60 34.22
C VAL A 13 11.65 -0.86 32.77
N CYS A 14 12.66 -1.72 32.56
CA CYS A 14 13.07 -2.11 31.20
C CYS A 14 11.97 -2.89 30.45
N LEU A 15 11.24 -3.78 31.13
CA LEU A 15 10.11 -4.50 30.53
C LEU A 15 8.96 -3.57 30.12
N LEU A 16 8.69 -2.53 30.92
CA LEU A 16 7.71 -1.48 30.59
C LEU A 16 8.15 -0.58 29.44
N ALA A 17 9.45 -0.33 29.28
CA ALA A 17 9.97 0.49 28.18
C ALA A 17 9.92 -0.25 26.82
N ILE A 18 10.10 -1.58 26.82
CA ILE A 18 10.05 -2.39 25.60
C ILE A 18 8.61 -2.50 25.05
N SER A 19 7.60 -2.51 25.90
CA SER A 19 6.19 -2.57 25.45
C SER A 19 5.69 -1.25 24.86
N LEU A 20 6.24 -0.10 25.24
CA LEU A 20 5.92 1.20 24.61
C LEU A 20 6.62 1.41 23.26
N GLY A 21 7.72 0.68 22.99
CA GLY A 21 8.47 0.77 21.73
C GLY A 21 8.03 -0.24 20.65
N ALA A 22 7.10 -1.15 20.98
CA ALA A 22 6.66 -2.18 20.05
C ALA A 22 5.48 -1.68 19.19
N SER A 23 5.71 -1.69 17.87
CA SER A 23 4.78 -1.46 16.76
C SER A 23 4.52 -0.01 16.30
N ALA A 24 5.51 0.55 15.59
CA ALA A 24 5.22 1.27 14.35
C ALA A 24 5.60 0.35 13.17
N GLN A 25 4.99 -0.84 13.12
CA GLN A 25 5.15 -1.74 11.97
C GLN A 25 4.24 -1.16 10.89
N SER A 26 4.77 -0.28 10.04
CA SER A 26 4.02 0.22 8.89
C SER A 26 3.76 -0.96 7.95
N ASP A 27 2.50 -1.43 7.92
CA ASP A 27 2.10 -2.52 7.03
C ASP A 27 2.32 -2.10 5.59
N THR A 28 3.37 -2.66 5.00
CA THR A 28 3.77 -2.41 3.62
C THR A 28 3.21 -3.52 2.77
N LEU A 29 2.28 -3.17 1.88
CA LEU A 29 1.69 -4.10 0.94
C LEU A 29 2.40 -3.96 -0.41
N ARG A 30 2.89 -5.09 -0.94
CA ARG A 30 3.58 -5.16 -2.23
C ARG A 30 2.82 -6.09 -3.16
N LEU A 31 2.31 -5.52 -4.25
CA LEU A 31 1.40 -6.21 -5.15
C LEU A 31 1.96 -6.17 -6.56
N SER A 32 1.73 -7.22 -7.34
CA SER A 32 1.67 -7.08 -8.79
C SER A 32 0.37 -6.36 -9.15
N VAL A 33 0.43 -5.56 -10.20
CA VAL A 33 -0.74 -4.85 -10.73
C VAL A 33 -0.84 -5.04 -12.23
N GLN A 34 -2.06 -5.21 -12.71
CA GLN A 34 -2.42 -5.15 -14.12
C GLN A 34 -3.66 -4.28 -14.29
N LEU A 35 -3.53 -3.23 -15.08
CA LEU A 35 -4.61 -2.33 -15.49
C LEU A 35 -4.88 -2.57 -16.98
N THR A 36 -6.00 -3.21 -17.30
CA THR A 36 -6.41 -3.46 -18.68
C THR A 36 -7.41 -2.39 -19.10
N PHE A 37 -7.00 -1.52 -20.02
CA PHE A 37 -7.87 -0.58 -20.72
C PHE A 37 -8.24 -1.16 -22.10
N ARG A 38 -9.28 -0.63 -22.74
CA ARG A 38 -9.73 -1.08 -24.08
C ARG A 38 -8.64 -1.17 -25.17
N LYS A 39 -7.56 -0.40 -25.07
CA LYS A 39 -6.50 -0.31 -26.09
C LYS A 39 -5.08 -0.38 -25.51
N ALA A 40 -4.94 -0.62 -24.21
CA ALA A 40 -3.65 -0.57 -23.54
C ALA A 40 -3.69 -1.44 -22.29
N VAL A 41 -2.57 -2.06 -21.96
CA VAL A 41 -2.38 -2.75 -20.69
C VAL A 41 -1.20 -2.09 -19.99
N VAL A 42 -1.35 -1.80 -18.70
CA VAL A 42 -0.26 -1.37 -17.84
C VAL A 42 -0.04 -2.47 -16.81
N THR A 43 1.12 -3.09 -16.82
CA THR A 43 1.52 -4.07 -15.80
C THR A 43 2.61 -3.48 -14.93
N GLY A 44 2.82 -4.04 -13.74
CA GLY A 44 3.94 -3.66 -12.89
C GLY A 44 3.67 -3.94 -11.42
N LEU A 45 4.10 -3.00 -10.56
CA LEU A 45 4.03 -3.10 -9.11
C LEU A 45 3.14 -2.01 -8.52
N CYS A 46 2.39 -2.36 -7.48
CA CYS A 46 1.76 -1.43 -6.57
C CYS A 46 2.40 -1.58 -5.19
N LEU A 47 2.97 -0.50 -4.68
CA LEU A 47 3.52 -0.43 -3.33
C LEU A 47 2.61 0.46 -2.50
N MET A 48 2.17 -0.02 -1.34
CA MET A 48 1.31 0.73 -0.43
C MET A 48 1.88 0.69 0.98
N VAL A 49 1.82 1.83 1.66
CA VAL A 49 2.18 1.94 3.07
C VAL A 49 1.01 2.61 3.78
N THR A 50 0.50 1.95 4.82
CA THR A 50 -0.53 2.53 5.68
C THR A 50 0.13 3.08 6.93
N SER A 51 -0.09 4.36 7.19
CA SER A 51 0.33 5.01 8.43
C SER A 51 -0.73 4.84 9.51
N ASP A 52 -0.30 4.85 10.76
CA ASP A 52 -1.14 4.86 11.97
C ASP A 52 -2.19 5.98 11.96
N LYS A 53 -1.96 7.05 11.18
CA LYS A 53 -2.87 8.20 11.01
C LYS A 53 -4.03 7.98 10.03
N HIS A 54 -4.37 6.72 9.71
CA HIS A 54 -5.47 6.36 8.80
C HIS A 54 -5.30 6.87 7.35
N GLU A 55 -4.06 7.15 6.95
CA GLU A 55 -3.71 7.50 5.58
C GLU A 55 -2.88 6.37 4.97
N THR A 56 -3.25 6.00 3.75
CA THR A 56 -2.52 5.02 2.94
C THR A 56 -1.96 5.75 1.73
N VAL A 57 -0.65 5.70 1.58
CA VAL A 57 0.06 6.23 0.42
C VAL A 57 0.45 5.05 -0.45
N GLY A 58 0.30 5.19 -1.76
CA GLY A 58 0.74 4.16 -2.68
C GLY A 58 1.29 4.70 -3.99
N SER A 59 2.05 3.85 -4.66
CA SER A 59 2.67 4.13 -5.94
C SER A 59 2.47 2.95 -6.87
N VAL A 60 1.97 3.23 -8.08
CA VAL A 60 1.90 2.26 -9.17
C VAL A 60 3.06 2.54 -10.11
N ILE A 61 3.90 1.53 -10.31
CA ILE A 61 5.12 1.58 -11.11
C ILE A 61 4.99 0.52 -12.19
N ASN A 62 5.31 0.85 -13.43
CA ASN A 62 5.24 -0.11 -14.53
C ASN A 62 6.44 -1.09 -14.54
N GLU A 63 6.47 -2.00 -15.51
CA GLU A 63 7.53 -3.00 -15.69
C GLU A 63 8.93 -2.40 -15.94
N PHE A 64 9.01 -1.14 -16.35
CA PHE A 64 10.27 -0.43 -16.61
C PHE A 64 10.74 0.41 -15.42
N GLY A 65 10.09 0.31 -14.26
CA GLY A 65 10.41 1.12 -13.09
C GLY A 65 9.93 2.58 -13.19
N LEU A 66 9.16 2.92 -14.23
CA LEU A 66 8.57 4.24 -14.37
C LEU A 66 7.28 4.30 -13.56
N LYS A 67 7.21 5.27 -12.66
CA LYS A 67 5.99 5.57 -11.90
C LYS A 67 4.88 5.96 -12.84
N ALA A 68 3.76 5.24 -12.82
CA ALA A 68 2.56 5.55 -13.58
C ALA A 68 1.72 6.64 -12.88
N PHE A 69 1.52 6.49 -11.57
CA PHE A 69 0.90 7.47 -10.68
C PHE A 69 1.15 7.13 -9.21
N ASP A 70 1.05 8.14 -8.35
CA ASP A 70 0.93 7.99 -6.91
C ASP A 70 -0.51 8.24 -6.46
N PHE A 71 -0.83 7.79 -5.26
CA PHE A 71 -2.09 8.12 -4.60
C PHE A 71 -1.96 8.26 -3.10
N VAL A 72 -2.86 9.07 -2.53
CA VAL A 72 -3.06 9.21 -1.10
C VAL A 72 -4.52 8.96 -0.80
N TYR A 73 -4.80 7.94 0.00
CA TYR A 73 -6.12 7.57 0.47
C TYR A 73 -6.28 7.94 1.93
N ASN A 74 -7.33 8.72 2.24
CA ASN A 74 -7.72 9.05 3.61
C ASN A 74 -8.92 8.20 4.00
N LYS A 75 -8.72 7.25 4.94
CA LYS A 75 -9.75 6.27 5.33
C LYS A 75 -10.94 6.92 6.03
N GLN A 76 -10.72 7.94 6.86
CA GLN A 76 -11.81 8.61 7.59
C GLN A 76 -12.77 9.35 6.66
N ARG A 77 -12.24 10.02 5.64
CA ARG A 77 -13.04 10.80 4.70
C ARG A 77 -13.54 10.00 3.51
N ASN A 78 -13.06 8.76 3.35
CA ASN A 78 -13.20 7.96 2.14
C ASN A 78 -12.88 8.79 0.89
N LYS A 79 -11.70 9.40 0.86
CA LYS A 79 -11.26 10.26 -0.26
C LYS A 79 -9.89 9.83 -0.74
N LEU A 80 -9.77 9.71 -2.06
CA LEU A 80 -8.50 9.44 -2.73
C LEU A 80 -8.05 10.66 -3.54
N LYS A 81 -6.77 10.99 -3.42
CA LYS A 81 -6.06 11.93 -4.30
C LYS A 81 -5.11 11.14 -5.18
N LEU A 82 -5.08 11.49 -6.46
CA LEU A 82 -4.02 11.05 -7.37
C LEU A 82 -2.94 12.12 -7.46
N GLU A 83 -1.69 11.70 -7.41
CA GLU A 83 -0.50 12.53 -7.47
C GLU A 83 0.48 11.96 -8.51
N ASN A 84 1.45 12.75 -8.98
CA ASN A 84 2.53 12.31 -9.88
C ASN A 84 2.08 11.41 -11.04
N VAL A 85 0.95 11.77 -11.67
CA VAL A 85 0.33 11.00 -12.76
C VAL A 85 1.11 11.25 -14.05
N THR A 86 1.51 10.18 -14.73
CA THR A 86 2.19 10.27 -16.03
C THR A 86 1.33 10.97 -17.09
N PRO A 87 1.93 11.66 -18.08
CA PRO A 87 1.18 12.34 -19.13
C PRO A 87 0.19 11.44 -19.90
N ALA A 88 0.51 10.15 -20.04
CA ALA A 88 -0.37 9.17 -20.68
C ALA A 88 -1.70 8.98 -19.91
N LEU A 89 -1.67 9.10 -18.59
CA LEU A 89 -2.82 8.94 -17.69
C LEU A 89 -3.41 10.29 -17.22
N ASP A 90 -2.71 11.40 -17.43
CA ASP A 90 -3.12 12.74 -16.98
C ASP A 90 -4.12 13.45 -17.91
N LYS A 91 -4.85 12.69 -18.73
CA LYS A 91 -6.05 13.23 -19.40
C LYS A 91 -7.16 13.35 -18.36
N TRP A 92 -7.81 14.51 -18.27
CA TRP A 92 -8.80 14.82 -17.23
C TRP A 92 -9.83 13.71 -16.98
N TYR A 93 -10.30 13.06 -18.05
CA TYR A 93 -11.30 12.00 -17.98
C TYR A 93 -10.72 10.67 -17.48
N ILE A 94 -9.48 10.34 -17.87
CA ILE A 94 -8.76 9.16 -17.38
C ILE A 94 -8.47 9.36 -15.90
N ARG A 95 -7.85 10.48 -15.54
CA ARG A 95 -7.53 10.82 -14.15
C ARG A 95 -8.77 10.80 -13.25
N ARG A 96 -9.91 11.30 -13.74
CA ARG A 96 -11.19 11.30 -13.00
C ARG A 96 -11.69 9.87 -12.75
N VAL A 97 -11.67 9.01 -13.78
CA VAL A 97 -12.09 7.61 -13.65
C VAL A 97 -11.14 6.85 -12.73
N LEU A 98 -9.84 6.94 -12.97
CA LEU A 98 -8.82 6.27 -12.18
C LEU A 98 -8.92 6.64 -10.70
N ARG A 99 -9.10 7.92 -10.36
CA ARG A 99 -9.27 8.36 -8.98
C ARG A 99 -10.50 7.72 -8.32
N HIS A 100 -11.61 7.69 -9.04
CA HIS A 100 -12.87 7.13 -8.54
C HIS A 100 -12.77 5.62 -8.32
N ASP A 101 -12.21 4.91 -9.29
CA ASP A 101 -12.03 3.46 -9.21
C ASP A 101 -11.05 3.11 -8.09
N MET A 102 -9.91 3.79 -8.01
CA MET A 102 -8.95 3.58 -6.93
C MET A 102 -9.52 3.91 -5.55
N GLN A 103 -10.42 4.90 -5.43
CA GLN A 103 -11.09 5.20 -4.16
C GLN A 103 -11.93 4.02 -3.66
N TYR A 104 -12.46 3.20 -4.57
CA TYR A 104 -13.18 1.97 -4.23
C TYR A 104 -12.24 0.79 -3.99
N ILE A 105 -11.16 0.67 -4.79
CA ILE A 105 -10.22 -0.45 -4.73
C ILE A 105 -9.33 -0.41 -3.49
N VAL A 106 -8.78 0.76 -3.12
CA VAL A 106 -7.78 0.88 -2.06
C VAL A 106 -8.26 0.34 -0.70
N PRO A 107 -9.49 0.61 -0.24
CA PRO A 107 -10.02 -0.01 0.98
C PRO A 107 -9.98 -1.54 0.97
N ILE A 108 -10.33 -2.14 -0.17
CA ILE A 108 -10.33 -3.60 -0.35
C ILE A 108 -8.89 -4.12 -0.29
N LEU A 109 -7.94 -3.44 -0.93
CA LEU A 109 -6.53 -3.82 -0.86
C LEU A 109 -5.97 -3.75 0.56
N ILE A 110 -6.36 -2.74 1.33
CA ILE A 110 -5.94 -2.60 2.74
C ILE A 110 -6.46 -3.77 3.58
N GLU A 111 -7.66 -4.26 3.31
CA GLU A 111 -8.30 -5.31 4.11
C GLU A 111 -7.93 -6.74 3.66
N ALA A 112 -7.96 -6.99 2.35
CA ALA A 112 -7.79 -8.33 1.78
C ALA A 112 -6.38 -8.59 1.23
N GLY A 113 -5.57 -7.56 0.99
CA GLY A 113 -4.25 -7.69 0.38
C GLY A 113 -4.27 -8.00 -1.13
N GLU A 114 -5.44 -8.10 -1.74
CA GLU A 114 -5.63 -8.36 -3.17
C GLU A 114 -6.97 -7.84 -3.65
N CYS A 115 -7.12 -7.62 -4.96
CA CYS A 115 -8.38 -7.15 -5.53
C CYS A 115 -8.45 -7.42 -7.03
N GLU A 116 -9.58 -7.96 -7.49
CA GLU A 116 -9.98 -7.91 -8.88
C GLU A 116 -11.23 -7.02 -9.01
N TYR A 117 -11.18 -5.98 -9.84
CA TYR A 117 -12.25 -5.02 -10.02
C TYR A 117 -12.47 -4.70 -11.49
N ASN A 118 -13.73 -4.71 -11.94
CA ASN A 118 -14.10 -4.41 -13.32
C ASN A 118 -15.04 -3.20 -13.39
N ASN A 119 -14.55 -2.10 -13.96
CA ASN A 119 -15.37 -0.95 -14.32
C ASN A 119 -16.00 -1.16 -15.71
N MET A 120 -17.08 -1.94 -15.78
CA MET A 120 -17.75 -2.28 -17.04
C MET A 120 -18.17 -1.04 -17.85
N LYS A 121 -18.58 0.05 -17.17
CA LYS A 121 -18.99 1.31 -17.81
C LYS A 121 -17.86 1.94 -18.62
N ARG A 122 -16.62 1.79 -18.17
CA ARG A 122 -15.42 2.34 -18.84
C ARG A 122 -14.62 1.27 -19.57
N GLY A 123 -14.91 -0.01 -19.35
CA GLY A 123 -14.15 -1.14 -19.88
C GLY A 123 -12.71 -1.10 -19.37
N ILE A 124 -12.56 -0.98 -18.06
CA ILE A 124 -11.27 -1.00 -17.37
C ILE A 124 -11.29 -2.12 -16.33
N GLU A 125 -10.30 -2.98 -16.39
CA GLU A 125 -10.11 -4.06 -15.43
C GLU A 125 -8.86 -3.81 -14.61
N TYR A 126 -8.95 -4.08 -13.32
CA TYR A 126 -7.91 -3.88 -12.34
C TYR A 126 -7.67 -5.20 -11.64
N VAL A 127 -6.44 -5.68 -11.65
CA VAL A 127 -6.03 -6.90 -10.96
C VAL A 127 -4.82 -6.57 -10.11
N PHE A 128 -4.93 -6.85 -8.81
CA PHE A 128 -3.87 -6.68 -7.82
C PHE A 128 -3.69 -7.99 -7.08
N LYS A 129 -2.46 -8.53 -7.07
CA LYS A 129 -2.14 -9.81 -6.41
C LYS A 129 -0.89 -9.66 -5.54
N PRO A 130 -0.80 -10.36 -4.39
CA PRO A 130 0.40 -10.32 -3.56
C PRO A 130 1.60 -10.80 -4.35
N LEU A 131 2.74 -10.10 -4.21
CA LEU A 131 3.99 -10.63 -4.73
C LEU A 131 4.41 -11.83 -3.89
N LYS A 132 4.67 -12.97 -4.52
CA LYS A 132 5.30 -14.11 -3.87
C LYS A 132 6.70 -13.66 -3.43
N GLN A 133 6.97 -13.74 -2.13
CA GLN A 133 8.33 -13.62 -1.64
C GLN A 133 9.07 -14.89 -2.07
N TYR A 134 10.11 -14.74 -2.89
CA TYR A 134 11.08 -15.80 -3.10
C TYR A 134 12.06 -15.68 -1.94
N ASP A 135 11.91 -16.55 -0.95
CA ASP A 135 12.91 -16.71 0.09
C ASP A 135 14.18 -17.19 -0.61
N ASN A 136 15.23 -16.37 -0.59
CA ASN A 136 16.55 -16.76 -1.04
C ASN A 136 17.18 -17.68 0.04
N GLU A 137 16.58 -18.85 0.25
CA GLU A 137 17.26 -20.00 0.84
C GLU A 137 17.87 -20.77 -0.33
N THR A 138 19.12 -20.47 -0.67
CA THR A 138 20.18 -21.41 -1.10
C THR A 138 21.37 -20.57 -1.56
N GLY A 139 22.23 -20.22 -0.60
CA GLY A 139 23.64 -20.02 -0.87
C GLY A 139 24.36 -21.16 -0.17
N GLU A 140 24.58 -22.26 -0.90
CA GLU A 140 25.55 -23.31 -0.53
C GLU A 140 26.96 -22.72 -0.35
#